data_AF-A0A928BBA0-F1
#
_entry.id   AF-A0A928BBA0-F1
#
_cell.length_a   1.000
_cell.length_b   1.000
_cell.length_c   1.000
_cell.angle_alpha   90.00
_cell.angle_beta   90.00
_cell.angle_gamma   90.00
#
_symmetry.space_group_name_H-M   'P 1'
#
loop_
_entity.id
_entity.type
_entity.pdbx_description
1 polymer ?
#
loop_
_entity_poly.entity_id
_entity_poly.type
_entity_poly.pdbx_seq_one_letter_code
_entity_poly.pdbx_strand_id
1 'polypeptide(L)'
;MPNVVTDTCTINCTDSISHSVSQLWPESYIAVGEFVPAANYAPVSLVDNISNLIIVIIILSIFTVTFMRIAEGLAFSAKSLFNAKKLVEIEQQSHIQNSRNITIVFLVIISAFMFSNYNANHAIIGNSFSTGVNFLMASGTAGLYFAFRRVAAGIMDWVNTCSLFKMLNRFYFTYSIIMTSLAIICFLALITFESITFSLIVGSISACIILTNLLYYIRCCQIIISNGFSHFFLILYLCTLEILPQAVLAHLILS
;
A
#
# COMPACT_ATOMS: atom_id res chain seq x y z
N MET A 1 56.23 -10.97 -33.80
CA MET A 1 55.58 -10.75 -35.11
C MET A 1 55.79 -12.01 -35.94
N PRO A 2 54.70 -12.72 -36.28
CA PRO A 2 54.23 -12.66 -37.66
C PRO A 2 52.71 -12.57 -37.83
N ASN A 3 52.34 -11.76 -38.81
CA ASN A 3 51.19 -11.75 -39.73
C ASN A 3 49.90 -12.48 -39.36
N VAL A 4 48.90 -11.67 -38.99
CA VAL A 4 47.48 -12.00 -39.07
C VAL A 4 47.06 -11.91 -40.54
N VAL A 5 46.74 -13.05 -41.16
CA VAL A 5 46.06 -13.12 -42.45
C VAL A 5 44.57 -13.24 -42.16
N THR A 6 43.82 -12.15 -42.38
CA THR A 6 42.36 -12.15 -42.37
C THR A 6 41.85 -12.55 -43.74
N ASP A 7 41.53 -13.82 -43.93
CA ASP A 7 40.77 -14.26 -45.09
C ASP A 7 39.28 -14.00 -44.86
N THR A 8 38.77 -12.99 -45.56
CA THR A 8 37.35 -12.70 -45.73
C THR A 8 36.71 -13.79 -46.58
N CYS A 9 35.96 -14.70 -45.96
CA CYS A 9 35.15 -15.67 -46.68
C CYS A 9 33.76 -15.07 -46.97
N THR A 10 33.57 -14.59 -48.19
CA THR A 10 32.26 -14.26 -48.76
C THR A 10 31.49 -15.55 -48.99
N ILE A 11 30.47 -15.81 -48.16
CA ILE A 11 29.57 -16.96 -48.34
C ILE A 11 28.55 -16.59 -49.42
N ASN A 12 28.76 -17.11 -50.63
CA ASN A 12 27.76 -17.14 -51.70
C ASN A 12 26.71 -18.20 -51.34
N CYS A 13 25.57 -17.75 -50.79
CA CYS A 13 24.43 -18.62 -50.45
C CYS A 13 23.60 -18.97 -51.69
N THR A 14 24.15 -19.66 -52.68
CA THR A 14 23.36 -20.14 -53.82
C THR A 14 23.93 -21.40 -54.46
N ASP A 15 24.26 -22.45 -53.69
CA ASP A 15 24.39 -23.79 -54.28
C ASP A 15 24.13 -24.93 -53.28
N SER A 16 23.11 -25.72 -53.61
CA SER A 16 22.93 -27.16 -53.29
C SER A 16 22.96 -27.63 -51.82
N ILE A 17 21.77 -27.64 -51.23
CA ILE A 17 21.40 -28.47 -50.08
C ILE A 17 21.36 -29.94 -50.52
N SER A 18 22.35 -30.75 -50.14
CA SER A 18 22.18 -32.23 -50.01
C SER A 18 23.25 -32.94 -49.17
N HIS A 19 24.03 -32.23 -48.34
CA HIS A 19 24.88 -32.91 -47.37
C HIS A 19 24.02 -33.35 -46.17
N SER A 20 23.94 -34.66 -45.93
CA SER A 20 23.28 -35.20 -44.75
C SER A 20 24.03 -34.74 -43.50
N VAL A 21 23.29 -34.32 -42.47
CA VAL A 21 23.82 -33.81 -41.18
C VAL A 21 24.88 -34.74 -40.56
N SER A 22 24.76 -36.05 -40.82
CA SER A 22 25.73 -37.08 -40.42
C SER A 22 27.15 -36.89 -40.98
N GLN A 23 27.32 -36.17 -42.10
CA GLN A 23 28.64 -35.87 -42.67
C GLN A 23 29.32 -34.68 -42.00
N LEU A 24 28.54 -33.74 -41.45
CA LEU A 24 29.06 -32.54 -40.80
C LEU A 24 29.42 -32.79 -39.34
N TRP A 25 28.68 -33.64 -38.63
CA TRP A 25 28.94 -34.02 -37.24
C TRP A 25 28.82 -35.53 -37.01
N PRO A 26 29.93 -36.28 -37.10
CA PRO A 26 29.92 -37.75 -37.08
C PRO A 26 29.53 -38.37 -35.73
N GLU A 27 29.59 -37.61 -34.62
CA GLU A 27 29.08 -38.03 -33.31
C GLU A 27 27.68 -37.50 -32.98
N SER A 28 27.04 -36.79 -33.92
CA SER A 28 25.66 -36.36 -33.73
C SER A 28 24.73 -37.55 -33.98
N TYR A 29 24.17 -38.09 -32.91
CA TYR A 29 22.99 -38.92 -33.00
C TYR A 29 21.78 -37.99 -32.94
N ILE A 30 20.88 -38.12 -33.92
CA ILE A 30 19.54 -37.55 -33.77
C ILE A 30 18.88 -38.41 -32.71
N ALA A 31 18.83 -37.91 -31.48
CA ALA A 31 17.82 -38.36 -30.53
C ALA A 31 16.48 -37.99 -31.15
N VAL A 32 15.92 -38.90 -31.95
CA VAL A 32 14.49 -38.92 -32.21
C VAL A 32 13.91 -39.27 -30.85
N GLY A 33 13.78 -38.26 -30.00
CA GLY A 33 12.90 -38.35 -28.85
C GLY A 33 11.60 -38.87 -29.41
N GLU A 34 11.10 -39.95 -28.82
CA GLU A 34 9.77 -40.46 -29.15
C GLU A 34 8.88 -39.25 -29.37
N PHE A 35 8.34 -39.15 -30.57
CA PHE A 35 7.29 -38.19 -30.85
C PHE A 35 6.15 -38.65 -29.95
N VAL A 36 6.15 -38.22 -28.69
CA VAL A 36 4.97 -38.27 -27.85
C VAL A 36 4.01 -37.43 -28.66
N PRO A 37 2.99 -38.04 -29.29
CA PRO A 37 2.04 -37.25 -30.05
C PRO A 37 1.56 -36.16 -29.10
N ALA A 38 1.31 -34.96 -29.61
CA ALA A 38 0.68 -33.86 -28.88
C ALA A 38 -0.78 -34.21 -28.47
N ALA A 39 -1.06 -35.47 -28.15
CA ALA A 39 -2.31 -36.07 -27.73
C ALA A 39 -2.49 -36.08 -26.20
N ASN A 40 -1.50 -35.60 -25.43
CA ASN A 40 -1.62 -35.44 -23.97
C ASN A 40 -1.45 -33.98 -23.51
N TYR A 41 -1.72 -32.99 -24.37
CA TYR A 41 -2.41 -31.82 -23.83
C TYR A 41 -3.79 -32.35 -23.48
N ALA A 42 -3.97 -32.78 -22.23
CA ALA A 42 -5.30 -33.02 -21.69
C ALA A 42 -6.13 -31.80 -22.15
N PRO A 43 -7.23 -31.98 -22.89
CA PRO A 43 -8.06 -30.86 -23.28
C PRO A 43 -8.35 -30.14 -21.97
N VAL A 44 -7.83 -28.91 -21.80
CA VAL A 44 -8.14 -28.08 -20.64
C VAL A 44 -9.65 -28.16 -20.54
N SER A 45 -10.13 -28.86 -19.52
CA SER A 45 -11.50 -29.35 -19.61
C SER A 45 -12.37 -28.11 -19.72
N LEU A 46 -13.43 -28.16 -20.53
CA LEU A 46 -14.32 -27.01 -20.67
C LEU A 46 -14.81 -26.52 -19.30
N VAL A 47 -14.87 -27.44 -18.33
CA VAL A 47 -15.09 -27.21 -16.90
C VAL A 47 -13.98 -26.36 -16.26
N ASP A 48 -12.70 -26.65 -16.49
CA ASP A 48 -11.56 -25.86 -15.97
C ASP A 48 -11.54 -24.42 -16.52
N ASN A 49 -11.92 -24.25 -17.78
CA ASN A 49 -11.96 -22.92 -18.40
C ASN A 49 -13.15 -22.09 -17.89
N ILE A 50 -14.30 -22.74 -17.66
CA ILE A 50 -15.48 -22.10 -17.04
C ILE A 50 -15.20 -21.76 -15.58
N SER A 51 -14.58 -22.64 -14.80
CA SER A 51 -14.23 -22.36 -13.40
C SER A 51 -13.25 -21.19 -13.29
N ASN A 52 -12.22 -21.14 -14.15
CA ASN A 52 -11.29 -20.02 -14.18
C ASN A 52 -11.97 -18.70 -14.56
N LEU A 53 -12.88 -18.73 -15.54
CA LEU A 53 -13.65 -17.55 -15.92
C LEU A 53 -14.57 -17.06 -14.79
N ILE A 54 -15.23 -17.97 -14.08
CA ILE A 54 -16.04 -17.64 -12.89
C ILE A 54 -15.17 -17.01 -11.80
N ILE A 55 -13.99 -17.58 -11.51
CA ILE A 55 -13.06 -17.03 -10.52
C ILE A 55 -12.62 -15.61 -10.90
N VAL A 56 -12.27 -15.38 -12.17
CA VAL A 56 -11.88 -14.05 -12.67
C VAL A 56 -13.02 -13.05 -12.54
N ILE A 57 -14.26 -13.43 -12.88
CA ILE A 57 -15.44 -12.56 -12.71
C ILE A 57 -15.67 -12.24 -11.23
N ILE A 58 -15.53 -13.22 -10.34
CA ILE A 58 -15.66 -13.00 -8.89
C ILE A 58 -14.59 -12.01 -8.42
N ILE A 59 -13.32 -12.19 -8.80
CA ILE A 59 -12.24 -11.29 -8.43
C ILE A 59 -12.50 -9.86 -8.94
N LEU A 60 -12.92 -9.71 -10.20
CA LEU A 60 -13.26 -8.41 -10.77
C LEU A 60 -14.44 -7.74 -10.04
N SER A 61 -15.48 -8.51 -9.72
CA SER A 61 -16.64 -7.98 -8.98
C SER A 61 -16.26 -7.50 -7.58
N ILE A 62 -15.44 -8.28 -6.85
CA ILE A 62 -14.93 -7.90 -5.53
C ILE A 62 -14.06 -6.65 -5.65
N PHE A 63 -13.19 -6.59 -6.67
CA PHE A 63 -12.34 -5.44 -6.92
C PHE A 63 -13.16 -4.18 -7.18
N THR A 64 -14.16 -4.23 -8.08
CA THR A 64 -15.02 -3.08 -8.40
C THR A 64 -15.81 -2.61 -7.18
N VAL A 65 -16.41 -3.52 -6.41
CA VAL A 65 -17.15 -3.16 -5.18
C VAL A 65 -16.22 -2.52 -4.15
N THR A 66 -15.03 -3.08 -3.98
CA THR A 66 -14.04 -2.54 -3.04
C THR A 66 -13.55 -1.17 -3.48
N PHE A 67 -13.28 -0.98 -4.77
CA PHE A 67 -12.84 0.30 -5.33
C PHE A 67 -13.91 1.38 -5.22
N MET A 68 -15.18 1.05 -5.48
CA MET A 68 -16.28 1.99 -5.26
C MET A 68 -16.39 2.42 -3.80
N ARG A 69 -16.28 1.48 -2.86
CA ARG A 69 -16.24 1.81 -1.42
C ARG A 69 -15.06 2.71 -1.07
N ILE A 70 -13.88 2.42 -1.61
CA ILE A 70 -12.69 3.26 -1.40
C ILE A 70 -12.91 4.69 -1.91
N ALA A 71 -13.42 4.83 -3.14
CA ALA A 71 -13.69 6.11 -3.78
C ALA A 71 -14.73 6.94 -3.01
N GLU A 72 -15.81 6.29 -2.55
CA GLU A 72 -16.79 6.91 -1.66
C GLU A 72 -16.15 7.39 -0.36
N GLY A 73 -15.40 6.51 0.33
CA GLY A 73 -14.73 6.84 1.59
C GLY A 73 -13.76 8.02 1.47
N LEU A 74 -13.01 8.10 0.37
CA LEU A 74 -12.13 9.23 0.06
C LEU A 74 -12.91 10.52 -0.22
N ALA A 75 -13.93 10.46 -1.07
CA ALA A 75 -14.75 11.62 -1.42
C ALA A 75 -15.46 12.21 -0.19
N PHE A 76 -15.95 11.35 0.71
CA PHE A 76 -16.55 11.79 1.98
C PHE A 76 -15.52 12.41 2.92
N SER A 77 -14.33 11.80 3.04
CA SER A 77 -13.27 12.32 3.89
C SER A 77 -12.80 13.71 3.43
N ALA A 78 -12.65 13.90 2.11
CA ALA A 78 -12.30 15.20 1.52
C ALA A 78 -13.39 16.26 1.77
N LYS A 79 -14.68 15.93 1.59
CA LYS A 79 -15.80 16.85 1.86
C LYS A 79 -15.91 17.20 3.34
N SER A 80 -15.54 16.27 4.23
CA SER A 80 -15.61 16.45 5.67
C SER A 80 -14.58 17.44 6.24
N LEU A 81 -13.45 17.67 5.56
CA LEU A 81 -12.39 18.56 6.05
C LEU A 81 -12.89 19.97 6.35
N PHE A 82 -13.86 20.45 5.58
CA PHE A 82 -14.29 21.84 5.60
C PHE A 82 -15.54 22.08 6.45
N ASN A 83 -16.30 21.04 6.82
CA ASN A 83 -17.55 21.22 7.56
C ASN A 83 -17.78 20.13 8.63
N ALA A 84 -17.55 20.49 9.89
CA ALA A 84 -17.72 19.60 11.04
C ALA A 84 -19.18 19.15 11.23
N LYS A 85 -20.16 20.02 10.97
CA LYS A 85 -21.59 19.65 11.08
C LYS A 85 -21.94 18.55 10.08
N LYS A 86 -21.44 18.70 8.86
CA LYS A 86 -21.60 17.71 7.79
C LYS A 86 -20.92 16.38 8.14
N LEU A 87 -19.79 16.40 8.84
CA LEU A 87 -19.18 15.17 9.32
C LEU A 87 -20.07 14.44 10.33
N VAL A 88 -20.68 15.16 11.28
CA VAL A 88 -21.58 14.54 12.27
C VAL A 88 -22.80 13.91 11.59
N GLU A 89 -23.40 14.59 10.61
CA GLU A 89 -24.52 14.05 9.82
C GLU A 89 -24.14 12.79 9.04
N ILE A 90 -22.99 12.84 8.36
CA ILE A 90 -22.45 11.71 7.59
C ILE A 90 -22.13 10.53 8.53
N GLU A 91 -21.67 10.80 9.75
CA GLU A 91 -21.33 9.78 10.73
C GLU A 91 -22.53 9.07 11.32
N GLN A 92 -23.76 9.55 11.17
CA GLN A 92 -24.94 8.80 11.61
C GLN A 92 -25.24 7.61 10.69
N GLN A 93 -24.66 7.57 9.48
CA GLN A 93 -24.91 6.51 8.51
C GLN A 93 -23.90 5.36 8.64
N SER A 94 -24.39 4.18 9.06
CA SER A 94 -23.56 2.98 9.30
C SER A 94 -22.81 2.49 8.04
N HIS A 95 -23.44 2.59 6.87
CA HIS A 95 -22.81 2.22 5.58
C HIS A 95 -21.53 3.04 5.31
N ILE A 96 -21.57 4.35 5.57
CA ILE A 96 -20.44 5.25 5.33
C ILE A 96 -19.31 4.96 6.32
N GLN A 97 -19.63 4.65 7.57
CA GLN A 97 -18.62 4.25 8.56
C GLN A 97 -17.87 2.98 8.13
N ASN A 98 -18.60 1.98 7.63
CA ASN A 98 -18.01 0.74 7.16
C ASN A 98 -17.11 0.97 5.94
N SER A 99 -17.59 1.74 4.98
CA SER A 99 -16.82 2.14 3.80
C SER A 99 -15.49 2.82 4.19
N ARG A 100 -15.55 3.81 5.10
CA ARG A 100 -14.36 4.52 5.62
C ARG A 100 -13.35 3.59 6.30
N ASN A 101 -13.81 2.66 7.13
CA ASN A 101 -12.94 1.72 7.84
C ASN A 101 -12.22 0.78 6.86
N ILE A 102 -12.92 0.31 5.81
CA ILE A 102 -12.31 -0.49 4.75
C ILE A 102 -11.27 0.34 4.00
N THR A 103 -11.59 1.61 3.67
CA THR A 103 -10.67 2.53 2.99
C THR A 103 -9.37 2.71 3.77
N ILE A 104 -9.41 2.99 5.07
CA ILE A 104 -8.18 3.20 5.84
C ILE A 104 -7.31 1.95 5.92
N VAL A 105 -7.92 0.78 6.16
CA VAL A 105 -7.17 -0.50 6.19
C VAL A 105 -6.48 -0.73 4.84
N PHE A 106 -7.20 -0.50 3.75
CA PHE A 106 -6.66 -0.63 2.40
C PHE A 106 -5.51 0.36 2.13
N LEU A 107 -5.69 1.64 2.47
CA LEU A 107 -4.65 2.66 2.26
C LEU A 107 -3.38 2.36 3.09
N VAL A 108 -3.54 1.90 4.33
CA VAL A 108 -2.41 1.50 5.19
C VAL A 108 -1.68 0.30 4.59
N ILE A 109 -2.41 -0.72 4.12
CA ILE A 109 -1.81 -1.91 3.48
C ILE A 109 -1.06 -1.53 2.21
N ILE A 110 -1.65 -0.71 1.34
CA ILE A 110 -0.98 -0.23 0.12
C ILE A 110 0.26 0.58 0.46
N SER A 111 0.16 1.50 1.43
CA SER A 111 1.29 2.31 1.84
C SER A 111 2.44 1.46 2.40
N ALA A 112 2.13 0.45 3.22
CA ALA A 112 3.11 -0.51 3.73
C ALA A 112 3.73 -1.35 2.60
N PHE A 113 2.95 -1.75 1.60
CA PHE A 113 3.45 -2.47 0.43
C PHE A 113 4.39 -1.62 -0.41
N MET A 114 3.99 -0.39 -0.74
CA MET A 114 4.82 0.57 -1.48
C MET A 114 6.14 0.84 -0.75
N PHE A 115 6.07 1.07 0.57
CA PHE A 115 7.24 1.30 1.41
C PHE A 115 8.19 0.09 1.41
N SER A 116 7.65 -1.13 1.57
CA SER A 116 8.47 -2.34 1.60
C SER A 116 9.21 -2.59 0.27
N ASN A 117 8.51 -2.43 -0.86
CA ASN A 117 9.12 -2.57 -2.18
C ASN A 117 10.18 -1.50 -2.43
N TYR A 118 9.91 -0.26 -2.03
CA TYR A 118 10.87 0.83 -2.18
C TYR A 118 12.12 0.58 -1.33
N ASN A 119 11.96 0.11 -0.09
CA ASN A 119 13.07 -0.25 0.79
C ASN A 119 13.91 -1.40 0.22
N ALA A 120 13.30 -2.42 -0.36
CA ALA A 120 14.01 -3.56 -0.96
C ALA A 120 14.91 -3.13 -2.14
N ASN A 121 14.50 -2.13 -2.91
CA ASN A 121 15.25 -1.64 -4.06
C ASN A 121 16.35 -0.64 -3.69
N HIS A 122 16.20 0.10 -2.59
CA HIS A 122 17.09 1.22 -2.22
C HIS A 122 17.80 1.07 -0.88
N ALA A 123 17.62 -0.04 -0.16
CA ALA A 123 18.35 -0.39 1.07
C ALA A 123 18.26 0.66 2.20
N ILE A 124 17.13 1.34 2.36
CA ILE A 124 16.98 2.51 3.24
C ILE A 124 17.10 2.13 4.72
N ILE A 125 16.38 1.08 5.11
CA ILE A 125 16.45 0.46 6.43
C ILE A 125 17.10 -0.88 6.21
N GLY A 126 18.44 -0.89 6.08
CA GLY A 126 19.33 -2.06 6.07
C GLY A 126 18.88 -3.28 5.24
N ASN A 127 19.72 -3.77 4.33
CA ASN A 127 19.43 -4.93 3.48
C ASN A 127 19.23 -6.29 4.19
N SER A 128 19.04 -6.31 5.50
CA SER A 128 19.01 -7.53 6.32
C SER A 128 17.70 -8.31 6.21
N PHE A 129 16.59 -7.69 5.79
CA PHE A 129 15.27 -8.31 5.79
C PHE A 129 14.67 -8.44 4.38
N SER A 130 13.99 -9.57 4.13
CA SER A 130 13.24 -9.77 2.90
C SER A 130 12.04 -8.82 2.81
N THR A 131 11.61 -8.50 1.60
CA THR A 131 10.46 -7.62 1.31
C THR A 131 9.19 -8.06 2.05
N GLY A 132 8.97 -9.38 2.17
CA GLY A 132 7.85 -9.93 2.93
C GLY A 132 7.91 -9.57 4.42
N VAL A 133 9.08 -9.68 5.04
CA VAL A 133 9.28 -9.34 6.46
C VAL A 133 9.13 -7.83 6.69
N ASN A 134 9.71 -7.00 5.82
CA ASN A 134 9.54 -5.54 5.88
C ASN A 134 8.06 -5.12 5.76
N PHE A 135 7.29 -5.79 4.90
CA PHE A 135 5.85 -5.55 4.76
C PHE A 135 5.08 -5.94 6.02
N LEU A 136 5.39 -7.11 6.60
CA LEU A 136 4.76 -7.56 7.85
C LEU A 136 5.10 -6.65 9.03
N MET A 137 6.34 -6.17 9.12
CA MET A 137 6.73 -5.21 10.15
C MET A 137 6.01 -3.86 9.98
N ALA A 138 5.98 -3.30 8.76
CA ALA A 138 5.31 -2.03 8.49
C ALA A 138 3.79 -2.09 8.71
N SER A 139 3.14 -3.15 8.21
CA SER A 139 1.70 -3.36 8.42
C SER A 139 1.37 -3.72 9.86
N GLY A 140 2.21 -4.52 10.52
CA GLY A 140 2.06 -4.91 11.92
C GLY A 140 2.19 -3.73 12.88
N THR A 141 3.20 -2.87 12.68
CA THR A 141 3.38 -1.64 13.47
C THR A 141 2.22 -0.68 13.29
N ALA A 142 1.75 -0.46 12.06
CA ALA A 142 0.56 0.34 11.81
C ALA A 142 -0.69 -0.27 12.48
N GLY A 143 -0.88 -1.58 12.35
CA GLY A 143 -1.99 -2.31 12.96
C GLY A 143 -2.01 -2.20 14.49
N LEU A 144 -0.85 -2.40 15.13
CA LEU A 144 -0.68 -2.23 16.58
C LEU A 144 -1.00 -0.80 17.02
N TYR A 145 -0.53 0.20 16.26
CA TYR A 145 -0.83 1.60 16.53
C TYR A 145 -2.34 1.90 16.47
N PHE A 146 -3.04 1.44 15.41
CA PHE A 146 -4.49 1.60 15.30
C PHE A 146 -5.25 0.85 16.39
N ALA A 147 -4.81 -0.35 16.75
CA ALA A 147 -5.41 -1.16 17.82
C ALA A 147 -5.26 -0.46 19.18
N PHE A 148 -4.04 -0.03 19.53
CA PHE A 148 -3.76 0.73 20.75
C PHE A 148 -4.67 1.96 20.83
N ARG A 149 -4.74 2.75 19.76
CA ARG A 149 -5.55 3.96 19.72
C ARG A 149 -7.04 3.67 19.86
N ARG A 150 -7.52 2.59 19.23
CA ARG A 150 -8.92 2.14 19.35
C ARG A 150 -9.27 1.78 20.80
N VAL A 151 -8.38 1.06 21.47
CA VAL A 151 -8.56 0.67 22.89
C VAL A 151 -8.51 1.91 23.78
N ALA A 152 -7.52 2.79 23.59
CA ALA A 152 -7.35 3.98 24.41
C ALA A 152 -8.56 4.95 24.28
N ALA A 153 -9.09 5.13 23.07
CA ALA A 153 -10.33 5.89 22.86
C ALA A 153 -11.54 5.22 23.53
N GLY A 154 -11.62 3.89 23.53
CA GLY A 154 -12.67 3.13 24.22
C GLY A 154 -12.61 3.28 25.73
N ILE A 155 -11.41 3.26 26.32
CA ILE A 155 -11.22 3.49 27.76
C ILE A 155 -11.65 4.91 28.13
N MET A 156 -11.27 5.93 27.35
CA MET A 156 -11.65 7.31 27.63
C MET A 156 -13.15 7.57 27.48
N ASP A 157 -13.80 6.91 26.52
CA ASP A 157 -15.26 6.94 26.38
C ASP A 157 -15.97 6.29 27.58
N TRP A 158 -15.47 5.14 28.03
CA TRP A 158 -16.01 4.44 29.19
C TRP A 158 -15.85 5.24 30.49
N VAL A 159 -14.67 5.81 30.74
CA VAL A 159 -14.37 6.58 31.95
C VAL A 159 -15.19 7.86 32.02
N ASN A 160 -15.35 8.58 30.90
CA ASN A 160 -16.04 9.87 30.89
C ASN A 160 -17.54 9.74 30.59
N THR A 161 -18.04 8.53 30.30
CA THR A 161 -19.44 8.25 29.89
C THR A 161 -19.95 9.21 28.80
N CYS A 162 -19.05 9.70 27.95
CA CYS A 162 -19.30 10.82 27.05
C CYS A 162 -18.99 10.41 25.61
N SER A 163 -20.01 10.45 24.75
CA SER A 163 -19.90 10.12 23.32
C SER A 163 -18.93 11.01 22.52
N LEU A 164 -18.39 12.05 23.14
CA LEU A 164 -17.38 12.94 22.57
C LEU A 164 -16.13 12.17 22.12
N PHE A 165 -15.64 11.21 22.90
CA PHE A 165 -14.43 10.45 22.54
C PHE A 165 -14.66 9.53 21.34
N LYS A 166 -15.87 8.98 21.19
CA LYS A 166 -16.26 8.28 19.96
C LYS A 166 -16.20 9.20 18.76
N MET A 167 -16.69 10.44 18.90
CA MET A 167 -16.65 11.44 17.83
C MET A 167 -15.20 11.83 17.49
N LEU A 168 -14.35 12.16 18.47
CA LEU A 168 -12.94 12.49 18.24
C LEU A 168 -12.19 11.35 17.53
N ASN A 169 -12.41 10.10 17.96
CA ASN A 169 -11.79 8.94 17.33
C ASN A 169 -12.20 8.83 15.85
N ARG A 170 -13.46 9.14 15.51
CA ARG A 170 -13.92 9.11 14.12
C ARG A 170 -13.36 10.26 13.28
N PHE A 171 -13.21 11.45 13.85
CA PHE A 171 -12.46 12.56 13.22
C PHE A 171 -11.04 12.10 12.89
N TYR A 172 -10.36 11.44 13.84
CA TYR A 172 -9.01 10.94 13.61
C TYR A 172 -8.93 9.99 12.41
N PHE A 173 -9.87 9.05 12.27
CA PHE A 173 -9.92 8.16 11.10
C PHE A 173 -10.05 8.92 9.79
N THR A 174 -10.89 9.96 9.74
CA THR A 174 -11.03 10.81 8.55
C THR A 174 -9.72 11.52 8.19
N TYR A 175 -9.08 12.16 9.17
CA TYR A 175 -7.78 12.82 8.97
C TYR A 175 -6.68 11.82 8.59
N SER A 176 -6.70 10.61 9.14
CA SER A 176 -5.74 9.56 8.81
C SER A 176 -5.89 9.04 7.38
N ILE A 177 -7.12 8.96 6.85
CA ILE A 177 -7.36 8.64 5.43
C ILE A 177 -6.73 9.69 4.52
N ILE A 178 -6.88 10.97 4.88
CA ILE A 178 -6.30 12.06 4.10
C ILE A 178 -4.77 12.00 4.15
N MET A 179 -4.19 11.82 5.34
CA MET A 179 -2.74 11.66 5.50
C MET A 179 -2.19 10.51 4.66
N THR A 180 -2.79 9.32 4.77
CA THR A 180 -2.35 8.14 4.04
C THR A 180 -2.54 8.28 2.53
N SER A 181 -3.63 8.91 2.07
CA SER A 181 -3.85 9.20 0.65
C SER A 181 -2.80 10.16 0.09
N LEU A 182 -2.45 11.22 0.83
CA LEU A 182 -1.39 12.15 0.43
C LEU A 182 -0.03 11.46 0.40
N ALA A 183 0.27 10.62 1.39
CA ALA A 183 1.50 9.84 1.43
C ALA A 183 1.62 8.92 0.21
N ILE A 184 0.54 8.24 -0.20
CA ILE A 184 0.52 7.41 -1.41
C ILE A 184 0.78 8.26 -2.66
N ILE A 185 0.18 9.45 -2.76
CA ILE A 185 0.44 10.36 -3.89
C ILE A 185 1.93 10.75 -3.95
N CYS A 186 2.54 11.06 -2.81
CA CYS A 186 3.97 11.33 -2.73
C CYS A 186 4.81 10.11 -3.15
N PHE A 187 4.46 8.90 -2.72
CA PHE A 187 5.14 7.68 -3.15
C PHE A 187 4.98 7.41 -4.65
N LEU A 188 3.80 7.66 -5.22
CA LEU A 188 3.60 7.52 -6.66
C LEU A 188 4.47 8.51 -7.43
N ALA A 189 4.58 9.76 -6.96
CA ALA A 189 5.47 10.75 -7.56
C ALA A 189 6.94 10.29 -7.55
N LEU A 190 7.40 9.61 -6.48
CA LEU A 190 8.74 9.02 -6.40
C LEU A 190 9.00 8.01 -7.52
N ILE A 191 8.01 7.16 -7.76
CA ILE A 191 8.12 6.05 -8.71
C ILE A 191 8.05 6.58 -10.15
N THR A 192 7.25 7.63 -10.40
CA THR A 192 7.07 8.17 -11.75
C THR A 192 8.14 9.15 -12.17
N PHE A 193 8.76 9.88 -11.23
CA PHE A 193 9.74 10.92 -11.54
C PHE A 193 11.11 10.57 -10.94
N GLU A 194 12.02 10.07 -11.79
CA GLU A 194 13.39 9.72 -11.40
C GLU A 194 14.20 10.91 -10.84
N SER A 195 13.78 12.14 -11.14
CA SER A 195 14.44 13.37 -10.66
C SER A 195 14.14 13.69 -9.19
N ILE A 196 13.17 13.02 -8.56
CA ILE A 196 12.78 13.30 -7.19
C ILE A 196 13.67 12.51 -6.23
N THR A 197 14.37 13.23 -5.36
CA THR A 197 15.19 12.60 -4.31
C THR A 197 14.33 12.07 -3.16
N PHE A 198 14.76 10.96 -2.57
CA PHE A 198 14.09 10.38 -1.40
C PHE A 198 13.92 11.38 -0.24
N SER A 199 14.94 12.20 0.01
CA SER A 199 14.91 13.25 1.05
C SER A 199 13.76 14.25 0.85
N LEU A 200 13.52 14.68 -0.39
CA LEU A 200 12.44 15.61 -0.71
C LEU A 200 11.07 15.00 -0.43
N ILE A 201 10.91 13.70 -0.65
CA ILE A 201 9.66 12.98 -0.41
C ILE A 201 9.43 12.75 1.06
N VAL A 202 10.45 12.33 1.82
CA VAL A 202 10.34 12.25 3.28
C VAL A 202 9.99 13.61 3.87
N GLY A 203 10.60 14.69 3.36
CA GLY A 203 10.24 16.07 3.69
C GLY A 203 8.79 16.42 3.35
N SER A 204 8.31 16.02 2.18
CA SER A 204 6.93 16.29 1.75
C SER A 204 5.90 15.49 2.56
N ILE A 205 6.14 14.19 2.78
CA ILE A 205 5.28 13.32 3.59
C ILE A 205 5.24 13.83 5.03
N SER A 206 6.39 14.16 5.62
CA SER A 206 6.43 14.71 6.98
C SER A 206 5.69 16.04 7.07
N ALA A 207 5.84 16.95 6.10
CA ALA A 207 5.08 18.19 6.05
C ALA A 207 3.56 17.95 5.94
N CYS A 208 3.12 17.00 5.09
CA CYS A 208 1.72 16.61 4.98
C CYS A 208 1.18 16.04 6.30
N ILE A 209 1.95 15.19 6.98
CA ILE A 209 1.57 14.61 8.28
C ILE A 209 1.44 15.71 9.34
N ILE A 210 2.42 16.61 9.43
CA ILE A 210 2.41 17.72 10.39
C ILE A 210 1.20 18.63 10.15
N LEU A 211 0.98 19.05 8.90
CA LEU A 211 -0.15 19.92 8.55
C LEU A 211 -1.50 19.28 8.87
N THR A 212 -1.66 18.00 8.54
CA THR A 212 -2.91 17.29 8.75
C THR A 212 -3.16 17.03 10.24
N ASN A 213 -2.12 16.70 11.01
CA ASN A 213 -2.21 16.58 12.46
C ASN A 213 -2.51 17.91 13.14
N LEU A 214 -1.92 19.02 12.67
CA LEU A 214 -2.21 20.36 13.20
C LEU A 214 -3.69 20.72 13.01
N LEU A 215 -4.23 20.47 11.81
CA LEU A 215 -5.65 20.69 11.53
C LEU A 215 -6.54 19.82 12.43
N TYR A 216 -6.18 18.55 12.62
CA TYR A 216 -6.88 17.65 13.53
C TYR A 216 -6.84 18.14 14.98
N TYR A 217 -5.68 18.60 15.49
CA TYR A 217 -5.54 19.12 16.85
C TYR A 217 -6.37 20.39 17.06
N ILE A 218 -6.34 21.33 16.11
CA ILE A 218 -7.16 22.54 16.18
C ILE A 218 -8.65 22.17 16.29
N ARG A 219 -9.11 21.20 15.50
CA ARG A 219 -10.50 20.72 15.57
C ARG A 219 -10.82 20.01 16.89
N CYS A 220 -9.93 19.16 17.39
CA CYS A 220 -10.11 18.52 18.68
C CYS A 220 -10.23 19.55 19.80
N CYS A 221 -9.38 20.58 19.81
CA CYS A 221 -9.45 21.66 20.78
C CYS A 221 -10.80 22.39 20.71
N GLN A 222 -11.26 22.74 19.50
CA GLN A 222 -12.56 23.38 19.30
C GLN A 222 -13.71 22.53 19.86
N ILE A 223 -13.70 21.22 19.62
CA ILE A 223 -14.77 20.30 20.05
C ILE A 223 -14.76 20.11 21.58
N ILE A 224 -13.58 19.92 22.18
CA ILE A 224 -13.46 19.73 23.64
C ILE A 224 -13.92 21.00 24.37
N ILE A 225 -13.48 22.18 23.91
CA ILE A 225 -13.86 23.47 24.52
C ILE A 225 -15.37 23.72 24.32
N SER A 226 -15.93 23.44 23.13
CA SER A 226 -17.36 23.66 22.88
C SER A 226 -18.28 22.77 23.73
N ASN A 227 -17.78 21.64 24.23
CA ASN A 227 -18.52 20.74 25.12
C ASN A 227 -18.29 21.04 26.61
N GLY A 228 -17.62 22.15 26.95
CA GLY A 228 -17.50 22.62 28.33
C GLY A 228 -16.44 21.92 29.17
N PHE A 229 -15.53 21.15 28.55
CA PHE A 229 -14.42 20.54 29.28
C PHE A 229 -13.36 21.57 29.68
N SER A 230 -12.70 21.34 30.83
CA SER A 230 -11.61 22.19 31.32
C SER A 230 -10.39 22.14 30.39
N HIS A 231 -9.66 23.26 30.30
CA HIS A 231 -8.37 23.33 29.60
C HIS A 231 -7.34 22.34 30.16
N PHE A 232 -7.40 22.03 31.46
CA PHE A 232 -6.54 21.03 32.07
C PHE A 232 -6.80 19.63 31.51
N PHE A 233 -8.07 19.28 31.31
CA PHE A 233 -8.47 18.01 30.69
C PHE A 233 -7.99 17.91 29.24
N LEU A 234 -8.05 19.02 28.51
CA LEU A 234 -7.56 19.11 27.12
C LEU A 234 -6.05 18.85 27.03
N ILE A 235 -5.25 19.43 27.93
CA ILE A 235 -3.80 19.19 27.98
C ILE A 235 -3.53 17.72 28.32
N LEU A 236 -4.23 17.17 29.31
CA LEU A 236 -4.09 15.77 29.70
C LEU A 236 -4.42 14.82 28.52
N TYR A 237 -5.50 15.11 27.79
CA TYR A 237 -5.89 14.38 26.59
C TYR A 237 -4.82 14.43 25.51
N LEU A 238 -4.34 15.63 25.15
CA LEU A 238 -3.31 15.82 24.14
C LEU A 238 -2.02 15.08 24.52
N CYS A 239 -1.60 15.17 25.77
CA CYS A 239 -0.41 14.47 26.24
C CYS A 239 -0.59 12.96 26.18
N THR A 240 -1.68 12.40 26.72
CA THR A 240 -1.82 10.94 26.89
C THR A 240 -2.17 10.20 25.60
N LEU A 241 -3.08 10.75 24.78
CA LEU A 241 -3.64 10.04 23.62
C LEU A 241 -2.98 10.42 22.29
N GLU A 242 -2.39 11.60 22.21
CA GLU A 242 -1.89 12.14 20.94
C GLU A 242 -0.37 12.25 20.93
N ILE A 243 0.21 13.03 21.86
CA ILE A 243 1.64 13.38 21.87
C ILE A 243 2.48 12.22 22.42
N LEU A 244 2.09 11.60 23.54
CA LEU A 244 2.88 10.53 24.16
C LEU A 244 3.04 9.31 23.25
N PRO A 245 1.99 8.78 22.58
CA PRO A 245 2.17 7.65 21.67
C PRO A 245 3.08 8.01 20.49
N GLN A 246 3.00 9.24 19.98
CA GLN A 246 3.89 9.72 18.91
C GLN A 246 5.34 9.84 19.38
N ALA A 247 5.57 10.37 20.59
CA ALA A 247 6.91 10.52 21.16
C ALA A 247 7.55 9.16 21.45
N VAL A 248 6.79 8.20 21.98
CA VAL A 248 7.25 6.81 22.21
C VAL A 248 7.59 6.13 20.89
N LEU A 249 6.77 6.30 19.85
CA LEU A 249 7.03 5.75 18.53
C LEU A 249 8.29 6.36 17.90
N ALA A 250 8.46 7.68 18.00
CA ALA A 250 9.65 8.37 17.51
C ALA A 250 10.90 7.89 18.23
N HIS A 251 10.86 7.77 19.57
CA HIS A 251 11.98 7.23 20.33
C HIS A 251 12.33 5.80 19.89
N LEU A 252 11.34 4.91 19.73
CA LEU A 252 11.57 3.53 19.27
C LEU A 252 12.19 3.44 17.88
N ILE A 253 11.92 4.40 17.00
CA ILE A 253 12.48 4.44 15.65
C ILE A 253 13.90 5.01 15.65
N LEU A 254 14.19 5.99 16.52
CA LEU A 254 15.49 6.66 16.61
C LEU A 254 16.51 5.93 17.52
N SER A 255 16.06 5.13 18.48
CA SER A 255 16.91 4.36 19.41
C SER A 255 17.35 3.03 18.83
#